data_AF-A0A494T1H7-F1
#
_entry.id   AF-A0A494T1H7-F1
#
_cell.length_a   1.000
_cell.length_b   1.000
_cell.length_c   1.000
_cell.angle_alpha   90.00
_cell.angle_beta   90.00
_cell.angle_gamma   90.00
#
_symmetry.space_group_name_H-M   'P 1'
#
loop_
_entity.id
_entity.type
_entity.pdbx_description
1 polymer ?
#
loop_
_entity_poly.entity_id
_entity_poly.type
_entity_poly.pdbx_seq_one_letter_code
_entity_poly.pdbx_strand_id
1 'polypeptide(L)'
;MDRLLSQEPGLTPDFVAYLTSIPRGDTRIQARTALNELLENKHLLSTWQKVWIADAVGRVRPTTLVRDGSSLGKNHYTRWLHECLNADNDALAATAAHSLGRLHAGDATELAAVVGKVTDQWRPLALLGLARVDEPKALDCAGGALDRLMLGPS
;
A
#
# COMPACT_ATOMS: atom_id res chain seq x y z
N MET A 1 8.40 -1.29 -19.81
CA MET A 1 8.29 -0.13 -18.88
C MET A 1 9.47 -0.07 -17.92
N ASP A 2 9.95 -1.23 -17.48
CA ASP A 2 11.11 -1.41 -16.60
C ASP A 2 12.37 -0.66 -17.06
N ARG A 3 12.60 -0.60 -18.39
CA ARG A 3 13.73 0.14 -18.97
C ARG A 3 13.66 1.64 -18.73
N LEU A 4 12.46 2.23 -18.67
CA LEU A 4 12.29 3.65 -18.40
C LEU A 4 12.56 3.96 -16.92
N LEU A 5 11.99 3.17 -16.00
CA LEU A 5 12.17 3.38 -14.56
C LEU A 5 13.55 2.97 -14.04
N SER A 6 14.27 2.12 -14.77
CA SER A 6 15.67 1.81 -14.46
C SER A 6 16.63 2.90 -14.93
N GLN A 7 16.30 3.61 -16.01
CA GLN A 7 17.10 4.73 -16.54
C GLN A 7 16.79 6.05 -15.83
N GLU A 8 15.51 6.28 -15.50
CA GLU A 8 15.03 7.53 -14.90
C GLU A 8 14.15 7.25 -13.67
N PRO A 9 14.74 6.82 -12.53
CA PRO A 9 13.99 6.46 -11.33
C PRO A 9 13.20 7.64 -10.73
N GLY A 10 13.64 8.88 -11.00
CA GLY A 10 12.98 10.11 -10.56
C GLY A 10 11.58 10.30 -11.13
N LEU A 11 11.24 9.66 -12.25
CA LEU A 11 9.91 9.74 -12.89
C LEU A 11 8.85 8.84 -12.24
N THR A 12 9.23 8.02 -11.27
CA THR A 12 8.31 7.07 -10.64
C THR A 12 7.07 7.72 -9.98
N PRO A 13 7.16 8.88 -9.30
CA PRO A 13 5.99 9.58 -8.78
C PRO A 13 5.03 10.00 -9.89
N ASP A 14 5.54 10.63 -10.95
CA ASP A 14 4.72 11.12 -12.08
C ASP A 14 4.06 9.96 -12.82
N PHE A 15 4.81 8.87 -12.99
CA PHE A 15 4.30 7.64 -13.59
C PHE A 15 3.17 7.02 -12.76
N VAL A 16 3.34 6.92 -11.45
CA VAL A 16 2.29 6.44 -10.53
C VAL A 16 1.08 7.38 -10.54
N ALA A 17 1.29 8.69 -10.52
CA ALA A 17 0.22 9.67 -10.62
C ALA A 17 -0.59 9.47 -11.90
N TYR A 18 0.08 9.30 -13.04
CA TYR A 18 -0.56 8.98 -14.32
C TYR A 18 -1.41 7.71 -14.20
N LEU A 19 -0.84 6.60 -13.71
CA LEU A 19 -1.57 5.33 -13.58
C LEU A 19 -2.83 5.46 -12.70
N THR A 20 -2.76 6.23 -11.63
CA THR A 20 -3.89 6.43 -10.71
C THR A 20 -4.95 7.40 -11.24
N SER A 21 -4.59 8.28 -12.19
CA SER A 21 -5.49 9.23 -12.84
C SER A 21 -6.34 8.60 -13.96
N ILE A 22 -5.98 7.39 -14.41
CA ILE A 22 -6.65 6.71 -15.51
C ILE A 22 -8.12 6.42 -15.16
N PRO A 23 -9.09 6.88 -15.99
CA PRO A 23 -10.51 6.64 -15.76
C PRO A 23 -10.89 5.15 -15.87
N ARG A 24 -12.06 4.78 -15.33
CA ARG A 24 -12.54 3.39 -15.31
C ARG A 24 -12.76 2.85 -16.74
N GLY A 25 -12.54 1.54 -16.93
CA GLY A 25 -12.70 0.87 -18.22
C GLY A 25 -11.43 0.11 -18.64
N ASP A 26 -11.26 -0.13 -19.93
CA ASP A 26 -10.14 -0.89 -20.51
C ASP A 26 -8.77 -0.29 -20.17
N THR A 27 -8.68 1.04 -20.05
CA THR A 27 -7.44 1.74 -19.67
C THR A 27 -7.01 1.41 -18.24
N ARG A 28 -7.95 1.10 -17.34
CA ARG A 28 -7.64 0.65 -15.97
C ARG A 28 -7.08 -0.78 -15.96
N ILE A 29 -7.48 -1.62 -16.92
CA ILE A 29 -6.87 -2.95 -17.11
C ILE A 29 -5.42 -2.77 -17.53
N GLN A 30 -5.14 -1.88 -18.48
CA GLN A 30 -3.77 -1.55 -18.91
C GLN A 30 -2.92 -1.04 -17.75
N ALA A 31 -3.44 -0.15 -16.90
CA ALA A 31 -2.74 0.35 -15.71
C ALA A 31 -2.37 -0.77 -14.74
N ARG A 32 -3.23 -1.78 -14.61
CA ARG A 32 -2.96 -2.97 -13.79
C ARG A 32 -1.92 -3.87 -14.45
N THR A 33 -2.03 -4.15 -15.74
CA THR A 33 -0.99 -4.91 -16.47
C THR A 33 0.38 -4.27 -16.29
N ALA A 34 0.46 -2.95 -16.47
CA ALA A 34 1.64 -2.13 -16.20
C ALA A 34 2.21 -2.32 -14.77
N LEU A 35 1.35 -2.26 -13.75
CA LEU A 35 1.77 -2.50 -12.37
C LEU A 35 2.19 -3.96 -12.11
N ASN A 36 1.56 -4.94 -12.78
CA ASN A 36 1.94 -6.35 -12.63
C ASN A 36 3.34 -6.60 -13.18
N GLU A 37 3.64 -6.11 -14.38
CA GLU A 37 4.97 -6.23 -15.02
C GLU A 37 6.07 -5.66 -14.11
N LEU A 38 5.83 -4.47 -13.52
CA LEU A 38 6.79 -3.86 -12.60
C LEU A 38 7.08 -4.72 -11.35
N LEU A 39 6.07 -5.44 -10.88
CA LEU A 39 6.20 -6.29 -9.70
C LEU A 39 6.86 -7.64 -9.99
N GLU A 40 6.82 -8.12 -11.23
CA GLU A 40 7.60 -9.29 -11.65
C GLU A 40 9.11 -9.00 -11.53
N ASN A 41 9.52 -7.77 -11.85
CA ASN A 41 10.91 -7.30 -11.77
C ASN A 41 11.24 -6.48 -10.52
N LYS A 42 10.50 -6.69 -9.42
CA LYS A 42 10.59 -5.89 -8.18
C LYS A 42 11.98 -5.77 -7.53
N HIS A 43 12.92 -6.64 -7.87
CA HIS A 43 14.29 -6.62 -7.35
C HIS A 43 15.15 -5.50 -7.96
N LEU A 44 14.77 -4.99 -9.13
CA LEU A 44 15.47 -3.88 -9.81
C LEU A 44 15.05 -2.49 -9.31
N LEU A 45 13.98 -2.44 -8.51
CA LEU A 45 13.42 -1.19 -8.03
C LEU A 45 14.12 -0.74 -6.74
N SER A 46 14.52 0.53 -6.71
CA SER A 46 14.96 1.16 -5.46
C SER A 46 13.83 1.20 -4.44
N THR A 47 14.18 1.31 -3.15
CA THR A 47 13.20 1.39 -2.06
C THR A 47 12.19 2.52 -2.25
N TRP A 48 12.64 3.67 -2.73
CA TRP A 48 11.75 4.81 -2.99
C TRP A 48 10.76 4.51 -4.11
N GLN A 49 11.18 3.82 -5.17
CA GLN A 49 10.26 3.39 -6.23
C GLN A 49 9.21 2.41 -5.70
N LYS A 50 9.62 1.49 -4.82
CA LYS A 50 8.69 0.55 -4.17
C LYS A 50 7.64 1.28 -3.32
N VAL A 51 8.01 2.36 -2.62
CA VAL A 51 7.06 3.20 -1.86
C VAL A 51 5.97 3.75 -2.78
N TRP A 52 6.34 4.38 -3.89
CA TRP A 52 5.37 4.93 -4.84
C TRP A 52 4.47 3.85 -5.45
N ILE A 53 5.05 2.71 -5.81
CA ILE A 53 4.29 1.59 -6.37
C ILE A 53 3.32 1.01 -5.32
N ALA A 54 3.72 0.92 -4.05
CA ALA A 54 2.84 0.48 -2.97
C ALA A 54 1.61 1.40 -2.84
N ASP A 55 1.81 2.73 -2.80
CA ASP A 55 0.70 3.70 -2.77
C ASP A 55 -0.19 3.61 -4.02
N ALA A 56 0.41 3.44 -5.21
CA ALA A 56 -0.32 3.25 -6.46
C ALA A 56 -1.27 2.05 -6.39
N VAL A 57 -0.75 0.91 -5.92
CA VAL A 57 -1.51 -0.33 -5.76
C VAL A 57 -2.67 -0.13 -4.78
N GLY A 58 -2.47 0.59 -3.67
CA GLY A 58 -3.54 0.93 -2.72
C GLY A 58 -4.64 1.85 -3.29
N ARG A 59 -4.34 2.60 -4.35
CA ARG A 59 -5.28 3.50 -5.06
C ARG A 59 -6.07 2.79 -6.15
N VAL A 60 -5.46 1.85 -6.85
CA VAL A 60 -6.10 1.09 -7.93
C VAL A 60 -6.96 -0.02 -7.34
N ARG A 61 -8.19 0.32 -6.89
CA ARG A 61 -9.18 -0.67 -6.40
C ARG A 61 -9.30 -1.86 -7.38
N PRO A 62 -9.23 -3.11 -6.90
CA PRO A 62 -9.54 -4.29 -7.70
C PRO A 62 -10.98 -4.20 -8.23
N THR A 63 -11.17 -4.46 -9.52
CA THR A 63 -12.50 -4.54 -10.18
C THR A 63 -13.39 -5.64 -9.56
N THR A 64 -12.77 -6.63 -8.92
CA THR A 64 -13.42 -7.73 -8.21
C THR A 64 -13.06 -7.61 -6.73
N LEU A 65 -13.88 -6.87 -5.97
CA LEU A 65 -14.04 -7.16 -4.55
C LEU A 65 -14.81 -8.47 -4.49
N VAL A 66 -14.10 -9.60 -4.45
CA VAL A 66 -14.73 -10.89 -4.18
C VAL A 66 -15.27 -10.79 -2.76
N ARG A 67 -16.60 -10.68 -2.68
CA ARG A 67 -17.37 -10.54 -1.44
C ARG A 67 -17.50 -11.86 -0.68
N ASP A 68 -16.93 -12.93 -1.23
CA ASP A 68 -16.88 -14.26 -0.64
C ASP A 68 -15.44 -14.60 -0.24
N GLY A 69 -15.25 -15.11 0.98
CA GLY A 69 -13.95 -15.36 1.62
C GLY A 69 -13.04 -16.41 0.95
N SER A 70 -12.99 -16.50 -0.37
CA SER A 70 -12.24 -17.49 -1.14
C SER A 70 -11.15 -16.92 -2.06
N SER A 71 -10.95 -15.60 -2.14
CA SER A 71 -9.86 -15.01 -2.95
C SER A 71 -8.85 -14.18 -2.16
N LEU A 72 -8.81 -14.33 -0.84
CA LEU A 72 -7.81 -13.71 0.06
C LEU A 72 -6.35 -14.07 -0.30
N GLY A 73 -6.11 -15.05 -1.19
CA GLY A 73 -4.78 -15.52 -1.56
C GLY A 73 -4.25 -15.24 -2.97
N LYS A 74 -4.97 -14.57 -3.88
CA LYS A 74 -4.63 -14.62 -5.33
C LYS A 74 -4.45 -13.29 -6.08
N ASN A 75 -4.40 -12.14 -5.42
CA ASN A 75 -3.97 -10.92 -6.09
C ASN A 75 -2.49 -10.67 -5.81
N HIS A 76 -1.66 -10.74 -6.85
CA HIS A 76 -0.19 -10.56 -6.80
C HIS A 76 0.21 -9.30 -6.00
N TYR A 77 -0.58 -8.23 -6.13
CA TYR A 77 -0.45 -6.99 -5.37
C TYR A 77 -0.53 -7.16 -3.86
N THR A 78 -1.57 -7.83 -3.36
CA THR A 78 -1.79 -7.98 -1.93
C THR A 78 -0.68 -8.80 -1.30
N ARG A 79 -0.23 -9.86 -1.99
CA ARG A 79 0.93 -10.66 -1.54
C ARG A 79 2.19 -9.81 -1.47
N TRP A 80 2.47 -9.02 -2.50
CA TRP A 80 3.65 -8.15 -2.50
C TRP A 80 3.58 -7.06 -1.42
N LEU A 81 2.41 -6.49 -1.16
CA LEU A 81 2.24 -5.54 -0.05
C LEU A 81 2.48 -6.20 1.32
N HIS A 82 2.04 -7.46 1.50
CA HIS A 82 2.35 -8.25 2.70
C HIS A 82 3.85 -8.52 2.86
N GLU A 83 4.57 -8.82 1.78
CA GLU A 83 6.04 -8.89 1.80
C GLU A 83 6.66 -7.55 2.22
N CYS A 84 6.12 -6.43 1.73
CA CYS A 84 6.61 -5.09 2.04
C CYS A 84 6.38 -4.70 3.51
N LEU A 85 5.41 -5.29 4.21
CA LEU A 85 5.23 -5.08 5.65
C LEU A 85 6.49 -5.46 6.43
N ASN A 86 7.26 -6.43 5.94
CA ASN A 86 8.50 -6.91 6.57
C ASN A 86 9.76 -6.18 6.10
N ALA A 87 9.63 -5.15 5.27
CA ALA A 87 10.80 -4.37 4.85
C ALA A 87 11.47 -3.66 6.05
N ASP A 88 12.80 -3.55 5.99
CA ASP A 88 13.63 -2.78 6.93
C ASP A 88 13.42 -1.27 6.79
N ASN A 89 12.82 -0.84 5.67
CA ASN A 89 12.54 0.57 5.41
C ASN A 89 11.13 0.95 5.91
N ASP A 90 11.09 1.83 6.90
CA ASP A 90 9.84 2.31 7.51
C ASP A 90 8.85 2.90 6.52
N ALA A 91 9.33 3.70 5.55
CA ALA A 91 8.47 4.34 4.56
C ALA A 91 7.73 3.30 3.73
N LEU A 92 8.44 2.26 3.28
CA LEU A 92 7.87 1.15 2.52
C LEU A 92 6.88 0.34 3.36
N ALA A 93 7.27 -0.03 4.59
CA ALA A 93 6.41 -0.80 5.48
C ALA A 93 5.11 -0.04 5.84
N ALA A 94 5.21 1.24 6.19
CA ALA A 94 4.06 2.08 6.52
C ALA A 94 3.16 2.35 5.30
N THR A 95 3.75 2.57 4.12
CA THR A 95 2.97 2.76 2.88
C THR A 95 2.26 1.49 2.47
N ALA A 96 2.89 0.33 2.64
CA ALA A 96 2.27 -0.97 2.40
C ALA A 96 1.12 -1.23 3.38
N ALA A 97 1.30 -0.94 4.67
CA ALA A 97 0.26 -1.03 5.69
C ALA A 97 -0.95 -0.15 5.34
N HIS A 98 -0.71 1.11 4.98
CA HIS A 98 -1.76 2.03 4.55
C HIS A 98 -2.51 1.52 3.32
N SER A 99 -1.77 1.00 2.34
CA SER A 99 -2.32 0.49 1.08
C SER A 99 -3.17 -0.76 1.29
N LEU A 100 -2.73 -1.69 2.15
CA LEU A 100 -3.52 -2.85 2.55
C LEU A 100 -4.80 -2.44 3.27
N GLY A 101 -4.74 -1.44 4.15
CA GLY A 101 -5.91 -0.87 4.81
C GLY A 101 -6.92 -0.27 3.82
N ARG A 102 -6.45 0.51 2.83
CA ARG A 102 -7.32 1.05 1.77
C ARG A 102 -8.02 -0.02 0.95
N LEU A 103 -7.36 -1.17 0.77
CA LEU A 103 -7.88 -2.32 0.06
C LEU A 103 -8.76 -3.23 0.93
N HIS A 104 -8.86 -2.97 2.24
CA HIS A 104 -9.48 -3.86 3.24
C HIS A 104 -8.93 -5.30 3.15
N ALA A 105 -7.62 -5.42 2.93
CA ALA A 105 -6.95 -6.69 2.68
C ALA A 105 -5.75 -6.94 3.62
N GLY A 106 -5.58 -6.10 4.63
CA GLY A 106 -4.56 -6.28 5.67
C GLY A 106 -5.08 -7.13 6.82
N ASP A 107 -4.17 -7.81 7.52
CA ASP A 107 -4.44 -8.44 8.80
C ASP A 107 -4.19 -7.44 9.94
N ALA A 108 -5.14 -7.31 10.88
CA ALA A 108 -5.05 -6.31 11.93
C ALA A 108 -3.84 -6.53 12.87
N THR A 109 -3.39 -7.76 13.05
CA THR A 109 -2.20 -8.08 13.88
C THR A 109 -0.91 -7.72 13.15
N GLU A 110 -0.80 -8.05 11.88
CA GLU A 110 0.34 -7.65 11.05
C GLU A 110 0.45 -6.13 10.94
N LEU A 111 -0.66 -5.43 10.70
CA LEU A 111 -0.67 -3.96 10.62
C LEU A 111 -0.32 -3.31 11.97
N ALA A 112 -0.79 -3.85 13.10
CA ALA A 112 -0.39 -3.36 14.42
C ALA A 112 1.10 -3.57 14.71
N ALA A 113 1.68 -4.70 14.27
CA ALA A 113 3.12 -4.93 14.37
C ALA A 113 3.92 -3.90 13.56
N VAL A 114 3.41 -3.48 12.39
CA VAL A 114 4.02 -2.41 11.59
C VAL A 114 3.97 -1.07 12.34
N VAL A 115 2.83 -0.72 12.93
CA VAL A 115 2.70 0.49 13.76
C VAL A 115 3.71 0.50 14.91
N GLY A 116 3.95 -0.64 15.54
CA GLY A 116 4.89 -0.78 16.64
C GLY A 116 6.37 -0.66 16.23
N LYS A 117 6.73 -0.96 14.97
CA LYS A 117 8.14 -1.00 14.53
C LYS A 117 8.61 0.26 13.80
N VAL A 118 7.72 0.96 13.09
CA VAL A 118 8.14 2.12 12.29
C VAL A 118 8.40 3.35 13.16
N THR A 119 9.31 4.22 12.73
CA THR A 119 9.58 5.50 13.39
C THR A 119 8.36 6.43 13.44
N ASP A 120 8.37 7.35 14.40
CA ASP A 120 7.26 8.28 14.68
C ASP A 120 6.77 9.06 13.45
N GLN A 121 7.66 9.39 12.52
CA GLN A 121 7.31 10.10 11.29
C GLN A 121 6.40 9.27 10.35
N TRP A 122 6.50 7.93 10.38
CA TRP A 122 5.75 7.01 9.52
C TRP A 122 4.59 6.31 10.24
N ARG A 123 4.61 6.35 11.58
CA ARG A 123 3.58 5.75 12.44
C ARG A 123 2.15 6.20 12.09
N PRO A 124 1.86 7.50 11.83
CA PRO A 124 0.51 7.93 11.49
C PRO A 124 -0.04 7.27 10.21
N LEU A 125 0.83 7.07 9.22
CA LEU A 125 0.44 6.44 7.95
C LEU A 125 0.06 4.97 8.15
N ALA A 126 0.87 4.23 8.93
CA ALA A 126 0.58 2.85 9.30
C ALA A 126 -0.70 2.74 10.15
N LEU A 127 -0.90 3.64 11.10
CA LEU A 127 -2.10 3.73 11.94
C LEU A 127 -3.38 3.93 11.11
N LEU A 128 -3.34 4.83 10.12
CA LEU A 128 -4.46 5.02 9.19
C LEU A 128 -4.77 3.76 8.37
N GLY A 129 -3.75 2.94 8.08
CA GLY A 129 -3.93 1.63 7.46
C GLY A 129 -4.67 0.66 8.38
N LEU A 130 -4.20 0.54 9.63
CA LEU A 130 -4.81 -0.30 10.66
C LEU A 130 -6.27 0.11 10.94
N ALA A 131 -6.54 1.39 11.08
CA ALA A 131 -7.88 1.91 11.38
C ALA A 131 -8.94 1.56 10.33
N ARG A 132 -8.52 1.39 9.06
CA ARG A 132 -9.43 0.95 7.99
C ARG A 132 -9.80 -0.53 8.05
N VAL A 133 -9.06 -1.31 8.83
CA VAL A 133 -9.29 -2.75 9.02
C VAL A 133 -9.90 -3.01 10.39
N ASP A 134 -9.36 -2.39 11.43
CA ASP A 134 -9.72 -2.58 12.84
C ASP A 134 -9.49 -1.25 13.60
N GLU A 135 -10.54 -0.45 13.68
CA GLU A 135 -10.53 0.84 14.37
C GLU A 135 -10.26 0.71 15.88
N PRO A 136 -10.91 -0.20 16.64
CA PRO A 136 -10.58 -0.41 18.05
C PRO A 136 -9.09 -0.69 18.28
N LYS A 137 -8.50 -1.59 17.49
CA LYS A 137 -7.07 -1.91 17.62
C LYS A 137 -6.17 -0.74 17.23
N ALA A 138 -6.58 0.09 16.27
CA ALA A 138 -5.85 1.32 15.94
C ALA A 138 -5.84 2.31 17.10
N LEU A 139 -6.97 2.47 17.80
CA LEU A 139 -7.08 3.33 18.98
C LEU A 139 -6.22 2.82 20.14
N ASP A 140 -6.16 1.51 20.36
CA ASP A 140 -5.26 0.89 21.35
C ASP A 140 -3.78 1.12 21.02
N CYS A 141 -3.44 1.17 19.72
CA CYS A 141 -2.09 1.45 19.25
C CYS A 141 -1.75 2.94 19.19
N ALA A 142 -2.70 3.85 19.40
CA ALA A 142 -2.48 5.29 19.33
C ALA A 142 -1.59 5.76 20.48
N GLY A 143 -0.41 6.30 20.15
CA GLY A 143 0.61 6.69 21.13
C GLY A 143 0.38 8.07 21.75
N GLY A 144 -0.41 8.93 21.09
CA GLY A 144 -0.59 10.32 21.52
C GLY A 144 -1.92 10.96 21.09
N ALA A 145 -2.09 12.22 21.48
CA ALA A 145 -3.28 13.00 21.15
C ALA A 145 -3.44 13.24 19.64
N LEU A 146 -2.32 13.39 18.91
CA LEU A 146 -2.34 13.55 17.45
C LEU A 146 -2.84 12.27 16.75
N ASP A 147 -2.34 11.10 17.16
CA ASP A 147 -2.82 9.82 16.62
C ASP A 147 -4.33 9.66 16.83
N ARG A 148 -4.81 9.93 18.05
CA ARG A 148 -6.25 9.84 18.37
C ARG A 148 -7.08 10.87 17.61
N LEU A 149 -6.55 12.08 17.39
CA LEU A 149 -7.20 13.10 16.57
C LEU A 149 -7.33 12.64 15.11
N MET A 150 -6.28 12.01 14.57
CA MET A 150 -6.29 11.48 13.20
C MET A 150 -7.24 10.28 13.02
N LEU A 151 -7.52 9.55 14.10
CA LEU A 151 -8.44 8.42 14.13
C LEU A 151 -9.89 8.80 14.49
N GLY A 152 -10.14 10.06 14.86
CA GLY A 152 -11.46 10.52 15.31
C GLY A 152 -12.56 10.43 14.23
N PRO A 153 -13.84 10.48 14.64
CA PRO A 153 -14.97 10.20 13.75
C PRO A 153 -15.00 11.18 12.57
N SER A 154 -14.96 10.63 11.37
CA SER A 154 -15.23 11.35 10.10
C SER A 154 -16.70 11.31 9.76
#